data_AF-A0A7V9MG18-F1
#
_entry.id   AF-A0A7V9MG18-F1
#
_cell.length_a   1.000
_cell.length_b   1.000
_cell.length_c   1.000
_cell.angle_alpha   90.00
_cell.angle_beta   90.00
_cell.angle_gamma   90.00
#
_symmetry.space_group_name_H-M   'P 1'
#
loop_
_entity.id
_entity.type
_entity.pdbx_description
1 polymer ?
#
loop_
_entity_poly.entity_id
_entity_poly.type
_entity_poly.pdbx_seq_one_letter_code
_entity_poly.pdbx_strand_id
1 'polypeptide(L)'
;MPPSFALPEAARGRLEARIRSATARAARERRPVVVAVTAPVAVDLDLSAAVLRARRPDDRFFCLEQPERAGFCLAALGAATLVQGSGAGRFAAATAACRRVV
;
A
#
# COMPACT_ATOMS: atom_id res chain seq x y z
N MET A 1 -2.73 -3.52 -26.74
CA MET A 1 -2.35 -4.12 -25.43
C MET A 1 -2.26 -3.00 -24.41
N PRO A 2 -2.85 -3.12 -23.21
CA PRO A 2 -2.53 -2.15 -22.16
C PRO A 2 -1.02 -2.21 -21.88
N PRO A 3 -0.35 -1.09 -21.61
CA PRO A 3 1.07 -1.11 -21.27
C PRO A 3 1.27 -2.02 -20.05
N SER A 4 2.18 -2.99 -20.15
CA SER A 4 2.58 -3.78 -18.99
C SER A 4 3.37 -2.88 -18.06
N PHE A 5 2.80 -2.52 -16.92
CA PHE A 5 3.58 -1.90 -15.87
C PHE A 5 4.58 -2.93 -15.34
N ALA A 6 5.87 -2.59 -15.43
CA ALA A 6 6.94 -3.32 -14.77
C ALA A 6 7.58 -2.39 -13.74
N LEU A 7 7.85 -2.92 -12.55
CA LEU A 7 8.56 -2.17 -11.53
C LEU A 7 9.96 -1.81 -12.08
N PRO A 8 10.37 -0.53 -12.10
CA PRO A 8 11.69 -0.15 -12.60
C PRO A 8 12.80 -0.94 -11.91
N GLU A 9 13.86 -1.32 -12.64
CA GLU A 9 14.91 -2.21 -12.12
C GLU A 9 15.55 -1.68 -10.83
N ALA A 10 15.81 -0.37 -10.77
CA ALA A 10 16.29 0.28 -9.56
C ALA A 10 15.31 0.16 -8.38
N ALA A 11 13.99 0.23 -8.62
CA ALA A 11 12.97 0.02 -7.59
C ALA A 11 12.88 -1.46 -7.17
N ARG A 12 13.04 -2.39 -8.12
CA ARG A 12 13.12 -3.83 -7.84
C ARG A 12 14.32 -4.18 -6.96
N GLY A 13 15.53 -3.74 -7.32
CA GLY A 13 16.72 -3.97 -6.49
C GLY A 13 16.60 -3.36 -5.09
N ARG A 14 15.99 -2.17 -4.99
CA ARG A 14 15.65 -1.53 -3.71
C ARG A 14 14.65 -2.33 -2.87
N LEU A 15 13.65 -2.95 -3.51
CA LEU A 15 12.68 -3.78 -2.83
C LEU A 15 13.32 -5.07 -2.33
N GLU A 16 14.10 -5.75 -3.17
CA GLU A 16 14.85 -6.97 -2.81
C GLU A 16 15.79 -6.74 -1.62
N ALA A 17 16.56 -5.66 -1.64
CA ALA A 17 17.45 -5.31 -0.54
C ALA A 17 16.69 -5.10 0.78
N ARG A 18 15.56 -4.37 0.74
CA ARG A 18 14.73 -4.14 1.92
C ARG A 18 14.06 -5.42 2.41
N ILE A 19 13.60 -6.30 1.53
CA ILE A 19 13.04 -7.59 1.90
C ILE A 19 14.07 -8.42 2.66
N ARG A 20 15.32 -8.51 2.18
CA ARG A 20 16.39 -9.24 2.89
C ARG A 20 16.59 -8.72 4.31
N SER A 21 16.70 -7.40 4.48
CA SER A 21 16.84 -6.78 5.81
C SER A 21 15.60 -6.99 6.69
N ALA A 22 14.41 -6.89 6.10
CA ALA A 22 13.14 -7.04 6.82
C ALA A 22 12.91 -8.48 7.28
N THR A 23 13.28 -9.50 6.50
CA THR A 23 13.18 -10.90 6.91
C THR A 23 14.06 -11.20 8.12
N ALA A 24 15.31 -10.72 8.12
CA ALA A 24 16.20 -10.85 9.28
C ALA A 24 15.62 -10.14 10.52
N ARG A 25 15.05 -8.95 10.32
CA ARG A 25 14.38 -8.19 11.40
C ARG A 25 13.15 -8.92 11.93
N ALA A 26 12.28 -9.42 11.06
CA ALA A 26 11.06 -10.13 11.41
C ALA A 26 11.37 -11.40 12.21
N ALA A 27 12.40 -12.15 11.82
CA ALA A 27 12.87 -13.33 12.55
C ALA A 27 13.37 -12.96 13.96
N ARG A 28 14.19 -11.91 14.07
CA ARG A 28 14.73 -11.44 15.36
C ARG A 28 13.65 -10.90 16.29
N GLU A 29 12.72 -10.10 15.77
CA GLU A 29 11.68 -9.42 16.56
C GLU A 29 10.42 -10.28 16.74
N ARG A 30 10.34 -11.46 16.10
CA ARG A 30 9.19 -12.37 16.09
C ARG A 30 7.86 -11.65 15.79
N ARG A 31 7.90 -10.69 14.88
CA ARG A 31 6.73 -9.91 14.46
C ARG A 31 6.77 -9.59 12.96
N PRO A 32 5.60 -9.42 12.31
CA PRO A 32 5.55 -9.00 10.92
C PRO A 32 6.23 -7.65 10.71
N VAL A 33 6.86 -7.48 9.55
CA VAL A 33 7.48 -6.22 9.11
C VAL A 33 6.95 -5.88 7.73
N VAL A 34 6.46 -4.65 7.56
CA VAL A 34 6.02 -4.14 6.26
C VAL A 34 7.21 -3.53 5.52
N VAL A 35 7.35 -3.86 4.24
CA VAL A 35 8.34 -3.27 3.35
C VAL A 35 7.61 -2.55 2.22
N ALA A 36 8.06 -1.34 1.90
CA ALA A 36 7.53 -0.55 0.80
C ALA A 36 8.65 -0.04 -0.12
N VAL A 37 8.29 0.19 -1.37
CA VAL A 37 9.08 0.94 -2.34
C VAL A 37 8.16 1.91 -3.08
N THR A 38 8.70 3.05 -3.46
CA THR A 38 8.01 4.03 -4.30
C THR A 38 8.67 4.03 -5.68
N ALA A 39 7.83 4.00 -6.71
CA ALA A 39 8.23 4.09 -8.11
C ALA A 39 7.32 5.09 -8.81
N PRO A 40 7.83 5.84 -9.79
CA PRO A 40 7.00 6.70 -10.62
C PRO A 40 6.04 5.86 -11.45
N VAL A 41 4.85 6.40 -11.71
CA VAL A 41 3.87 5.89 -12.66
C VAL A 41 3.57 6.97 -13.70
N ALA A 42 2.94 6.60 -14.81
CA ALA A 42 2.53 7.57 -15.82
C ALA A 42 1.55 8.60 -15.21
N VAL A 43 1.74 9.88 -15.54
CA VAL A 43 0.96 10.99 -14.95
C VAL A 43 -0.50 10.98 -15.39
N ASP A 44 -0.77 10.40 -16.55
CA ASP A 44 -2.09 10.24 -17.17
C ASP A 44 -2.77 8.91 -16.78
N LEU A 45 -2.15 8.11 -15.90
CA LEU A 45 -2.74 6.87 -15.42
C LEU A 45 -3.93 7.18 -14.50
N ASP A 46 -5.13 6.76 -14.92
CA ASP A 46 -6.30 6.69 -14.05
C ASP A 46 -6.08 5.59 -12.99
N LEU A 47 -5.77 6.01 -11.77
CA LEU A 47 -5.45 5.12 -10.65
C LEU A 47 -6.67 4.30 -10.20
N SER A 48 -7.87 4.90 -10.23
CA SER A 48 -9.10 4.23 -9.81
C SER A 48 -9.53 3.17 -10.82
N ALA A 49 -9.46 3.48 -12.12
CA ALA A 49 -9.68 2.49 -13.16
C ALA A 49 -8.65 1.35 -13.11
N ALA A 50 -7.37 1.67 -12.85
CA ALA A 50 -6.32 0.66 -12.71
C ALA A 50 -6.60 -0.32 -11.54
N VAL A 51 -6.96 0.21 -10.37
CA VAL A 51 -7.32 -0.61 -9.19
C VAL A 51 -8.59 -1.43 -9.44
N LEU A 52 -9.64 -0.80 -9.97
CA LEU A 52 -10.91 -1.48 -10.26
C LEU A 52 -10.78 -2.59 -11.29
N ARG A 53 -9.84 -2.46 -12.24
CA ARG A 53 -9.52 -3.50 -13.22
C ARG A 53 -8.68 -4.62 -12.63
N ALA A 54 -7.73 -4.28 -11.75
CA ALA A 54 -6.79 -5.25 -11.18
C ALA A 54 -7.39 -6.08 -10.03
N ARG A 55 -8.42 -5.56 -9.34
CA ARG A 55 -9.03 -6.22 -8.19
C ARG A 55 -9.64 -7.57 -8.56
N ARG A 56 -9.50 -8.52 -7.65
CA ARG A 56 -10.25 -9.79 -7.61
C ARG A 56 -11.56 -9.60 -6.83
N PRO A 57 -12.52 -10.54 -6.92
CA PRO A 57 -13.81 -10.42 -6.25
C PRO A 57 -13.73 -10.11 -4.75
N ASP A 58 -12.75 -10.69 -4.04
CA ASP A 58 -12.59 -10.56 -2.59
C ASP A 58 -11.51 -9.54 -2.17
N ASP A 59 -10.91 -8.83 -3.13
CA ASP A 59 -9.89 -7.84 -2.81
C ASP A 59 -10.51 -6.63 -2.13
N ARG A 60 -9.89 -6.20 -1.02
CA ARG A 60 -10.11 -4.87 -0.48
C ARG A 60 -9.54 -3.86 -1.46
N PHE A 61 -10.26 -2.78 -1.72
CA PHE A 61 -9.77 -1.67 -2.52
C PHE A 61 -10.28 -0.35 -1.95
N PHE A 62 -9.56 0.71 -2.26
CA PHE A 62 -9.90 2.06 -1.86
C PHE A 62 -9.60 3.01 -3.01
N CYS A 63 -10.51 3.93 -3.30
CA CYS A 63 -10.33 5.00 -4.28
C CYS A 63 -10.85 6.29 -3.65
N LEU A 64 -10.02 7.33 -3.64
CA LEU A 64 -10.37 8.68 -3.20
C LEU A 64 -9.87 9.66 -4.24
N GLU A 65 -10.80 10.40 -4.83
CA GLU A 65 -10.51 11.50 -5.73
C GLU A 65 -10.99 12.81 -5.10
N GLN A 66 -10.18 13.86 -5.24
CA GLN A 66 -10.50 15.20 -4.79
C GLN A 66 -10.13 16.18 -5.91
N PRO A 67 -10.96 16.31 -6.96
CA PRO A 67 -10.69 17.15 -8.12
C PRO A 67 -10.36 18.61 -7.74
N GLU A 68 -11.09 19.15 -6.76
CA GLU A 68 -10.88 20.48 -6.20
C GLU A 68 -9.53 20.67 -5.49
N ARG A 69 -8.83 19.59 -5.12
CA ARG A 69 -7.48 19.62 -4.55
C ARG A 69 -6.40 19.37 -5.60
N ALA A 70 -6.39 20.21 -6.64
CA ALA A 70 -5.44 20.12 -7.75
C ALA A 70 -5.42 18.73 -8.42
N GLY A 71 -6.59 18.10 -8.56
CA GLY A 71 -6.70 16.76 -9.15
C GLY A 71 -6.09 15.65 -8.30
N PHE A 72 -6.06 15.79 -6.96
CA PHE A 72 -5.53 14.77 -6.07
C PHE A 72 -6.31 13.45 -6.20
N CYS A 73 -5.58 12.34 -6.34
CA CYS A 73 -6.14 11.00 -6.37
C CYS A 73 -5.26 10.04 -5.54
N LEU A 74 -5.90 9.15 -4.78
CA LEU A 74 -5.28 8.06 -4.05
C LEU A 74 -6.09 6.78 -4.27
N ALA A 75 -5.43 5.75 -4.78
CA ALA A 75 -6.02 4.42 -4.91
C ALA A 75 -5.13 3.36 -4.26
N ALA A 76 -5.75 2.33 -3.68
CA ALA A 76 -5.06 1.19 -3.06
C ALA A 76 -5.77 -0.12 -3.39
N LEU A 77 -4.98 -1.19 -3.54
CA LEU A 77 -5.45 -2.55 -3.78
C LEU A 77 -4.85 -3.52 -2.76
N GLY A 78 -5.67 -4.38 -2.20
CA GLY A 78 -5.31 -5.30 -1.14
C GLY A 78 -5.11 -4.62 0.22
N ALA A 79 -4.58 -5.38 1.18
CA ALA A 79 -4.20 -4.86 2.50
C ALA A 79 -3.01 -5.66 3.05
N ALA A 80 -1.95 -4.96 3.47
CA ALA A 80 -0.81 -5.60 4.14
C ALA A 80 -1.12 -5.98 5.60
N THR A 81 -2.01 -5.22 6.25
CA THR A 81 -2.48 -5.46 7.62
C THR A 81 -3.85 -4.83 7.81
N LEU A 82 -4.63 -5.34 8.76
CA LEU A 82 -5.94 -4.82 9.10
C LEU A 82 -5.89 -4.23 10.51
N VAL A 83 -6.23 -2.94 10.61
CA VAL A 83 -6.38 -2.24 11.88
C VAL A 83 -7.84 -1.86 12.02
N GLN A 84 -8.47 -2.35 13.09
CA GLN A 84 -9.88 -2.10 13.39
C GLN A 84 -9.99 -1.55 14.80
N GLY A 85 -10.94 -0.63 15.01
CA GLY A 85 -11.30 -0.11 16.32
C GLY A 85 -12.83 -0.03 16.43
N SER A 86 -13.35 -0.27 17.62
CA SER A 86 -14.79 -0.22 17.92
C SER A 86 -15.04 0.58 19.21
N GLY A 87 -16.30 0.98 19.43
CA GLY A 87 -16.71 1.72 20.63
C GLY A 87 -16.23 3.17 20.72
N ALA A 88 -16.33 3.72 21.93
CA ALA A 88 -15.76 5.02 22.28
C ALA A 88 -14.23 4.93 22.26
N GLY A 89 -13.56 5.88 21.60
CA GLY A 89 -12.10 5.88 21.46
C GLY A 89 -11.53 5.04 20.30
N ARG A 90 -12.38 4.47 19.43
CA ARG A 90 -11.96 3.65 18.28
C ARG A 90 -10.84 4.24 17.42
N PHE A 91 -10.84 5.55 17.20
CA PHE A 91 -9.83 6.22 16.38
C PHE A 91 -8.47 6.26 17.07
N ALA A 92 -8.42 6.61 18.36
CA ALA A 92 -7.19 6.62 19.13
C ALA A 92 -6.58 5.20 19.22
N ALA A 93 -7.43 4.18 19.44
CA ALA A 93 -7.02 2.79 19.45
C ALA A 93 -6.45 2.34 18.09
N ALA A 94 -7.13 2.70 16.98
CA ALA A 94 -6.64 2.42 15.63
C ALA A 94 -5.30 3.12 15.34
N THR A 95 -5.14 4.39 15.69
CA THR A 95 -3.88 5.12 15.53
C THR A 95 -2.74 4.46 16.30
N ALA A 96 -2.96 4.05 17.55
CA ALA A 96 -1.96 3.34 18.34
C ALA A 96 -1.58 1.98 17.71
N ALA A 97 -2.57 1.25 17.18
CA ALA A 97 -2.33 0.00 16.48
C ALA A 97 -1.55 0.20 15.17
N CYS A 98 -1.84 1.25 14.39
CA CYS A 98 -1.06 1.59 13.19
C CYS A 98 0.43 1.76 13.48
N ARG A 99 0.81 2.39 14.61
CA ARG A 99 2.22 2.57 14.99
C ARG A 99 2.95 1.27 15.33
N ARG A 100 2.22 0.17 15.56
CA ARG A 100 2.83 -1.14 15.87
C ARG A 100 3.09 -1.99 14.64
N VAL A 101 2.44 -1.66 13.52
CA VAL A 101 2.51 -2.42 12.26
C VAL A 101 3.48 -1.81 11.22
N VAL A 102 3.94 -0.58 11.44
CA VAL A 102 4.99 0.09 10.65
C VAL A 102 6.31 0.17 11.41
#